data_AF-A0AAU4J7A1-F1
#
_entry.id   AF-A0AAU4J7A1-F1
#
_cell.length_a   1.000
_cell.length_b   1.000
_cell.length_c   1.000
_cell.angle_alpha   90.00
_cell.angle_beta   90.00
_cell.angle_gamma   90.00
#
_symmetry.space_group_name_H-M   'P 1'
#
loop_
_entity.id
_entity.type
_entity.pdbx_description
1 polymer ?
#
loop_
_entity_poly.entity_id
_entity_poly.type
_entity_poly.pdbx_seq_one_letter_code
_entity_poly.pdbx_strand_id
1 'polypeptide(L)'
;MSGANYDELAVTYGTMDALATELGNQAKKLEEDLEALKKAVLDSAAGWGGEAFEEFTKKTKQWDEHATAIHKALVSIGHRVGTAGGDYRGGDLKGASYFL
;
A
#
# COMPACT_ATOMS: atom_id res chain seq x y z
N MET A 1 -2.70 -12.80 36.86
CA MET A 1 -3.53 -12.69 35.62
C MET A 1 -2.79 -11.97 34.49
N SER A 2 -1.46 -11.80 34.55
CA SER A 2 -0.73 -10.95 33.59
C SER A 2 -0.39 -11.61 32.25
N GLY A 3 -0.45 -12.95 32.12
CA GLY A 3 -0.02 -13.66 30.90
C GLY A 3 -0.97 -13.54 29.71
N ALA A 4 -2.28 -13.40 29.94
CA ALA A 4 -3.28 -13.36 28.85
C ALA A 4 -3.16 -12.12 27.96
N ASN A 5 -2.78 -10.97 28.54
CA ASN A 5 -2.63 -9.72 27.79
C ASN A 5 -1.41 -9.75 26.87
N TYR A 6 -0.30 -10.38 27.27
CA TYR A 6 0.90 -10.49 26.42
C TYR A 6 0.67 -11.39 25.21
N ASP A 7 -0.09 -12.48 25.39
CA ASP A 7 -0.41 -13.42 24.31
C ASP A 7 -1.36 -12.77 23.28
N GLU A 8 -2.36 -12.02 23.74
CA GLU A 8 -3.27 -11.26 22.88
C GLU A 8 -2.55 -10.14 22.11
N LEU A 9 -1.62 -9.44 22.76
CA LEU A 9 -0.76 -8.43 22.13
C LEU A 9 0.20 -9.05 21.10
N ALA A 10 0.80 -10.22 21.38
CA ALA A 10 1.70 -10.92 20.47
C ALA A 10 0.98 -11.45 19.23
N VAL A 11 -0.24 -12.00 19.41
CA VAL A 11 -1.10 -12.42 18.29
C VAL A 11 -1.49 -11.22 17.43
N THR A 12 -1.86 -10.10 18.06
CA THR A 12 -2.21 -8.86 17.37
C THR A 12 -1.00 -8.28 16.59
N TYR A 13 0.22 -8.42 17.10
CA TYR A 13 1.44 -8.03 16.38
C TYR A 13 1.67 -8.89 15.13
N GLY A 14 1.59 -10.22 15.29
CA GLY A 14 1.77 -11.15 14.17
C GLY A 14 0.75 -10.92 13.05
N THR A 15 -0.50 -10.60 13.41
CA THR A 15 -1.52 -10.26 12.41
C THR A 15 -1.30 -8.89 11.77
N MET A 16 -0.86 -7.88 12.51
CA MET A 16 -0.62 -6.53 11.96
C MET A 16 0.58 -6.51 10.99
N ASP A 17 1.68 -7.19 11.32
CA ASP A 17 2.88 -7.29 10.47
C ASP A 17 2.60 -8.11 9.20
N ALA A 18 1.81 -9.19 9.33
CA ALA A 18 1.33 -9.97 8.19
C ALA A 18 0.42 -9.13 7.29
N LEU A 19 -0.49 -8.32 7.86
CA LEU A 19 -1.34 -7.41 7.09
C LEU A 19 -0.54 -6.31 6.39
N ALA A 20 0.49 -5.75 7.03
CA ALA A 20 1.37 -4.76 6.41
C ALA A 20 2.13 -5.35 5.22
N THR A 21 2.66 -6.56 5.39
CA THR A 21 3.36 -7.30 4.32
C THR A 21 2.42 -7.62 3.16
N GLU A 22 1.23 -8.13 3.44
CA GLU A 22 0.22 -8.44 2.43
C GLU A 22 -0.23 -7.19 1.68
N LEU A 23 -0.45 -6.07 2.39
CA LEU A 23 -0.82 -4.81 1.76
C LEU A 23 0.30 -4.29 0.84
N GLY A 24 1.56 -4.43 1.27
CA GLY A 24 2.72 -4.09 0.42
C GLY A 24 2.79 -4.95 -0.85
N ASN A 25 2.53 -6.25 -0.73
CA ASN A 25 2.47 -7.17 -1.87
C ASN A 25 1.31 -6.82 -2.82
N GLN A 26 0.13 -6.51 -2.29
CA GLN A 26 -1.03 -6.11 -3.09
C GLN A 26 -0.80 -4.76 -3.79
N ALA A 27 -0.13 -3.82 -3.13
CA ALA A 27 0.25 -2.54 -3.73
C ALA A 27 1.19 -2.73 -4.92
N LYS A 28 2.23 -3.55 -4.74
CA LYS A 28 3.16 -3.88 -5.82
C LYS A 28 2.45 -4.56 -6.99
N LYS A 29 1.58 -5.53 -6.71
CA LYS A 29 0.80 -6.21 -7.75
C LYS A 29 -0.10 -5.24 -8.51
N LEU A 30 -0.73 -4.30 -7.80
CA LEU A 30 -1.57 -3.30 -8.43
C LEU A 30 -0.77 -2.38 -9.35
N GLU A 31 0.45 -1.99 -8.98
CA GLU A 31 1.34 -1.24 -9.87
C GLU A 31 1.67 -2.01 -11.14
N GLU A 32 2.05 -3.29 -11.00
CA GLU A 32 2.34 -4.17 -12.14
C GLU A 32 1.12 -4.29 -13.08
N ASP A 33 -0.09 -4.48 -12.52
CA ASP A 33 -1.33 -4.57 -13.28
C ASP A 33 -1.66 -3.25 -14.00
N LEU A 34 -1.45 -2.10 -13.34
CA LEU A 34 -1.67 -0.77 -13.93
C LEU A 34 -0.69 -0.46 -15.07
N GLU A 35 0.58 -0.84 -14.94
CA GLU A 35 1.58 -0.72 -16.00
C GLU A 35 1.26 -1.63 -17.18
N ALA A 36 0.85 -2.88 -16.92
CA ALA A 36 0.45 -3.82 -17.95
C ALA A 36 -0.77 -3.33 -18.73
N LEU A 37 -1.78 -2.79 -18.03
CA LEU A 37 -2.94 -2.15 -18.65
C LEU A 37 -2.54 -0.97 -19.52
N LYS A 38 -1.69 -0.07 -19.01
CA LYS A 38 -1.19 1.08 -19.77
C LYS A 38 -0.50 0.64 -21.05
N LYS A 39 0.35 -0.38 -20.97
CA LYS A 39 1.07 -0.92 -22.13
C LYS A 39 0.11 -1.53 -23.16
N ALA A 40 -0.85 -2.36 -22.73
CA ALA A 40 -1.82 -2.96 -23.63
C ALA A 40 -2.67 -1.91 -24.38
N VAL A 41 -3.02 -0.81 -23.69
CA VAL A 41 -3.75 0.30 -24.32
C VAL A 41 -2.85 1.08 -25.29
N LEU A 42 -1.58 1.34 -24.94
CA LEU A 42 -0.61 1.96 -25.85
C LEU A 42 -0.38 1.14 -27.12
N ASP A 43 -0.24 -0.18 -26.98
CA ASP A 43 -0.09 -1.10 -28.11
C ASP A 43 -1.34 -1.09 -29.01
N SER A 44 -2.53 -0.98 -28.41
CA SER A 44 -3.80 -0.84 -29.15
C SER A 44 -3.93 0.53 -29.84
N ALA A 45 -3.40 1.59 -29.21
CA ALA A 45 -3.43 2.96 -29.72
C ALA A 45 -2.39 3.22 -30.81
N ALA A 46 -1.37 2.38 -30.97
CA ALA A 46 -0.36 2.50 -32.03
C ALA A 46 -0.95 2.47 -33.46
N GLY A 47 -2.16 1.93 -33.62
CA GLY A 47 -2.91 1.95 -34.88
C GLY A 47 -3.89 3.12 -35.04
N TRP A 48 -4.03 3.99 -34.02
CA TRP A 48 -5.00 5.08 -34.03
C TRP A 48 -4.39 6.33 -34.67
N GLY A 49 -5.01 6.83 -35.74
CA GLY A 49 -4.57 8.04 -36.44
C GLY A 49 -4.96 9.34 -35.72
N GLY A 50 -4.05 10.32 -35.74
CA GLY A 50 -4.30 11.76 -35.54
C GLY A 50 -5.10 12.16 -34.30
N GLU A 51 -6.41 12.36 -34.48
CA GLU A 51 -7.33 12.89 -33.45
C GLU A 51 -7.58 11.88 -32.32
N ALA A 52 -7.64 10.58 -32.63
CA ALA A 52 -7.81 9.54 -31.62
C ALA A 52 -6.56 9.39 -30.73
N PHE A 53 -5.37 9.68 -31.27
CA PHE A 53 -4.12 9.68 -30.50
C PHE A 53 -4.03 10.88 -29.55
N GLU A 54 -4.51 12.07 -29.95
CA GLU A 54 -4.57 13.23 -29.07
C GLU A 54 -5.51 13.03 -27.87
N GLU A 55 -6.73 12.54 -28.11
CA GLU A 55 -7.67 12.23 -27.03
C GLU A 55 -7.19 11.10 -26.14
N PHE A 56 -6.56 10.08 -26.73
CA PHE A 56 -5.91 9.02 -25.97
C PHE A 56 -4.83 9.60 -25.04
N THR A 57 -3.93 10.45 -25.54
CA THR A 57 -2.85 11.07 -24.75
C THR A 57 -3.40 11.86 -23.55
N LYS A 58 -4.51 12.60 -23.74
CA LYS A 58 -5.20 13.30 -22.63
C LYS A 58 -5.72 12.33 -21.57
N LYS A 59 -6.32 11.21 -22.00
CA LYS A 59 -6.84 10.18 -21.11
C LYS A 59 -5.74 9.39 -20.41
N THR A 60 -4.62 9.12 -21.08
CA THR A 60 -3.44 8.47 -20.48
C THR A 60 -2.86 9.31 -19.35
N LYS A 61 -2.87 10.64 -19.48
CA LYS A 61 -2.42 11.53 -18.40
C LYS A 61 -3.33 11.43 -17.17
N GLN A 62 -4.64 11.42 -17.35
CA GLN A 62 -5.60 11.22 -16.24
C GLN A 62 -5.41 9.84 -15.60
N TRP A 63 -5.19 8.81 -16.41
CA TRP A 63 -4.88 7.46 -15.92
C TRP A 63 -3.63 7.46 -15.03
N ASP A 64 -2.53 8.08 -15.47
CA ASP A 64 -1.28 8.16 -14.70
C ASP A 64 -1.48 8.90 -13.37
N GLU A 65 -2.27 9.97 -13.36
CA GLU A 65 -2.63 10.71 -12.14
C GLU A 65 -3.39 9.82 -11.14
N HIS A 66 -4.39 9.07 -11.61
CA HIS A 66 -5.15 8.14 -10.77
C HIS A 66 -4.31 6.97 -10.26
N ALA A 67 -3.51 6.34 -11.13
CA ALA A 67 -2.60 5.26 -10.76
C ALA A 67 -1.62 5.70 -9.67
N THR A 68 -1.02 6.89 -9.84
CA THR A 68 -0.11 7.48 -8.85
C THR A 68 -0.81 7.78 -7.53
N ALA A 69 -2.06 8.27 -7.57
CA ALA A 69 -2.84 8.55 -6.37
C ALA A 69 -3.14 7.28 -5.57
N ILE A 70 -3.52 6.18 -6.25
CA ILE A 70 -3.78 4.89 -5.60
C ILE A 70 -2.50 4.33 -4.97
N HIS A 71 -1.38 4.35 -5.70
CA HIS A 71 -0.08 3.95 -5.17
C HIS A 71 0.28 4.73 -3.89
N LYS A 72 0.18 6.07 -3.92
CA LYS A 72 0.43 6.93 -2.76
C LYS A 72 -0.48 6.60 -1.59
N ALA A 73 -1.76 6.30 -1.84
CA ALA A 73 -2.70 5.90 -0.79
C ALA A 73 -2.28 4.57 -0.15
N LEU A 74 -1.90 3.57 -0.96
CA LEU A 74 -1.46 2.27 -0.46
C LEU A 74 -0.16 2.36 0.34
N VAL A 75 0.83 3.11 -0.14
CA VAL A 75 2.07 3.38 0.59
C VAL A 75 1.79 4.12 1.91
N SER A 76 0.89 5.09 1.90
CA SER A 76 0.48 5.83 3.11
C SER A 76 -0.21 4.92 4.13
N ILE A 77 -1.08 4.01 3.68
CA ILE A 77 -1.71 3.02 4.57
C ILE A 77 -0.65 2.07 5.12
N GLY A 78 0.24 1.53 4.28
CA GLY A 78 1.34 0.67 4.73
C GLY A 78 2.23 1.36 5.77
N HIS A 79 2.59 2.63 5.54
CA HIS A 79 3.34 3.42 6.50
C HIS A 79 2.57 3.60 7.83
N ARG A 80 1.28 3.95 7.79
CA ARG A 80 0.46 4.09 9.01
C ARG A 80 0.33 2.79 9.80
N VAL A 81 0.18 1.65 9.13
CA VAL A 81 0.13 0.33 9.78
C VAL A 81 1.48 0.00 10.41
N GLY A 82 2.59 0.26 9.72
CA GLY A 82 3.95 0.09 10.26
C GLY A 82 4.23 0.99 11.47
N THR A 83 3.87 2.28 11.38
CA THR A 83 4.07 3.24 12.48
C THR A 83 3.19 2.92 13.68
N ALA A 84 1.95 2.48 13.49
CA ALA A 84 1.09 2.01 14.58
C ALA A 84 1.68 0.79 15.31
N GLY A 85 2.36 -0.12 14.60
CA GLY A 85 3.11 -1.22 15.20
C GLY A 85 4.39 -0.79 15.94
N GLY A 86 5.02 0.32 15.52
CA GLY A 86 6.24 0.86 16.12
C GLY A 86 6.04 1.76 17.34
N ASP A 87 5.07 2.69 17.29
CA ASP A 87 4.81 3.66 18.37
C ASP A 87 4.30 2.97 19.65
N TYR A 88 3.57 1.86 19.52
CA TYR A 88 3.12 1.10 20.68
C TYR A 88 4.27 0.32 21.34
N ARG A 89 5.26 -0.15 20.57
CA ARG A 89 6.48 -0.80 21.09
C ARG A 89 7.29 0.14 21.98
N GLY A 90 7.41 1.42 21.59
CA GLY A 90 8.08 2.45 22.38
C GLY A 90 7.30 2.87 23.63
N GLY A 91 5.96 2.88 23.55
CA GLY A 91 5.07 3.15 24.68
C GLY A 91 5.10 2.02 25.72
N ASP A 92 5.04 0.77 25.28
CA ASP A 92 4.95 -0.40 26.16
C ASP A 92 6.32 -0.80 26.75
N LEU A 93 7.44 -0.60 26.03
CA LEU A 93 8.79 -0.71 26.63
C LEU A 93 9.00 0.32 27.75
N LYS A 94 8.48 1.54 27.57
CA LYS A 94 8.48 2.54 28.66
C LYS A 94 7.55 2.12 29.79
N GLY A 95 6.34 1.67 29.49
CA GLY A 95 5.38 1.18 30.50
C GLY A 95 5.93 0.00 31.32
N ALA A 96 6.54 -0.99 30.66
CA ALA A 96 7.16 -2.16 31.29
C ALA A 96 8.37 -1.79 32.16
N SER A 97 9.13 -0.74 31.79
CA SER A 97 10.22 -0.22 32.63
C SER A 97 9.75 0.47 33.92
N TYR A 98 8.46 0.80 34.06
CA TYR A 98 7.88 1.31 35.31
C TYR A 98 7.38 0.19 36.25
N PHE A 99 7.35 -1.07 35.80
CA PHE A 99 6.87 -2.22 36.57
C PHE A 99 7.98 -3.24 36.94
N LEU A 100 9.25 -2.93 36.66
CA LEU A 100 10.45 -3.62 37.17
C LEU A 100 11.11 -2.76 38.26
#